data_AF-A0A925NGR5-F1
#
_entry.id   AF-A0A925NGR5-F1
#
_cell.length_a   1.000
_cell.length_b   1.000
_cell.length_c   1.000
_cell.angle_alpha   90.00
_cell.angle_beta   90.00
_cell.angle_gamma   90.00
#
_symmetry.space_group_name_H-M   'P 1'
#
loop_
_entity.id
_entity.type
_entity.pdbx_description
1 polymer ?
#
loop_
_entity_poly.entity_id
_entity_poly.type
_entity_poly.pdbx_seq_one_letter_code
_entity_poly.pdbx_strand_id
1 'polypeptide(L)'
;MKKLLALACLVSLSIALFVAVFSVVHRPLVVGEIQKNLDYKLAYARQLASPKIVVLAGSNGRYSHRCEVLTAALDKPCVNASIGVGIGLDFLLDQWRPVLQRGDIVYMPLEYGQYRFTKAEMHGGLQNALMVHSQRDYLLSLDAQRISAAYGSFDLPFLIHGLAEMALDSRGFRRRSSTASLTPQGDEQGHTAELGRPYVTALRALQAESSLVPERSDTITVLVAFLQQARHAGVTVVGGLPSVPDSVAVAQADIDRLRRLYEENGHLFLVLPHQSRYPLACFYDTLYHLNESCQLAHSAAVATHLAGSLGKP
;
A
#
# COMPACT_ATOMS: atom_id res chain seq x y z
N MET A 1 42.69 -26.64 12.07
CA MET A 1 42.92 -25.19 11.94
C MET A 1 42.93 -24.70 10.48
N LYS A 2 43.86 -25.16 9.60
CA LYS A 2 43.91 -24.71 8.19
C LYS A 2 42.60 -24.88 7.39
N LYS A 3 41.91 -26.02 7.53
CA LYS A 3 40.61 -26.28 6.87
C LYS A 3 39.49 -25.35 7.34
N LEU A 4 39.46 -25.01 8.63
CA LEU A 4 38.47 -24.10 9.21
C LEU A 4 38.70 -22.66 8.73
N LEU A 5 39.97 -22.22 8.66
CA LEU A 5 40.32 -20.91 8.12
C LEU A 5 39.96 -20.81 6.63
N ALA A 6 40.27 -21.83 5.84
CA ALA A 6 39.90 -21.87 4.41
C ALA A 6 38.38 -21.79 4.20
N LEU A 7 37.60 -22.53 5.01
CA LEU A 7 36.14 -22.45 4.97
C LEU A 7 35.63 -21.06 5.34
N ALA A 8 36.15 -20.44 6.41
CA ALA A 8 35.78 -19.09 6.81
C ALA A 8 36.09 -18.05 5.72
N CYS A 9 37.24 -18.16 5.04
CA CYS A 9 37.59 -17.31 3.91
C CYS A 9 36.62 -17.49 2.73
N LEU A 10 36.26 -18.74 2.38
CA LEU A 10 35.31 -19.02 1.30
C LEU A 10 33.92 -18.47 1.60
N VAL A 11 33.42 -18.65 2.83
CA VAL A 11 32.13 -18.09 3.26
C VAL A 11 32.16 -16.56 3.19
N SER A 12 33.23 -15.93 3.68
CA SER A 12 33.38 -14.48 3.63
C SER A 12 33.44 -13.94 2.20
N LEU A 13 34.16 -14.64 1.32
CA LEU A 13 34.24 -14.29 -0.11
C LEU A 13 32.88 -14.44 -0.80
N SER A 14 32.13 -15.50 -0.50
CA SER A 14 30.78 -15.70 -1.04
C SER A 14 29.81 -14.62 -0.59
N ILE A 15 29.85 -14.21 0.69
CA ILE A 15 29.04 -13.11 1.22
C ILE A 15 29.45 -11.79 0.55
N ALA A 16 30.75 -11.51 0.42
CA ALA A 16 31.23 -10.30 -0.22
C ALA A 16 30.80 -10.24 -1.70
N LEU A 17 30.89 -11.35 -2.43
CA LEU A 17 30.44 -11.45 -3.82
C LEU A 17 28.93 -11.26 -3.93
N PHE A 18 28.15 -11.89 -3.04
CA PHE A 18 26.70 -11.75 -2.98
C PHE A 18 26.30 -10.28 -2.79
N VAL A 19 26.88 -9.61 -1.79
CA VAL A 19 26.64 -8.19 -1.52
C VAL A 19 27.10 -7.32 -2.71
N ALA A 20 28.24 -7.62 -3.32
CA ALA A 20 28.72 -6.89 -4.49
C ALA A 20 27.75 -7.01 -5.68
N VAL A 21 27.29 -8.22 -6.01
CA VAL A 21 26.33 -8.44 -7.11
C VAL A 21 25.03 -7.71 -6.84
N PHE A 22 24.41 -7.90 -5.68
CA PHE A 22 23.14 -7.27 -5.33
C PHE A 22 23.27 -5.82 -4.86
N SER A 23 24.47 -5.24 -4.84
CA SER A 23 24.65 -3.79 -4.74
C SER A 23 24.50 -3.08 -6.09
N VAL A 24 24.74 -3.80 -7.19
CA VAL A 24 24.69 -3.28 -8.57
C VAL A 24 23.44 -3.73 -9.30
N VAL A 25 23.03 -4.98 -9.12
CA VAL A 25 21.81 -5.52 -9.73
C VAL A 25 20.61 -4.99 -8.97
N HIS A 26 19.77 -4.22 -9.66
CA HIS A 26 18.52 -3.69 -9.13
C HIS A 26 17.38 -3.90 -10.12
N ARG A 27 16.15 -3.66 -9.65
CA ARG A 27 14.91 -3.77 -10.44
C ARG A 27 14.32 -2.38 -10.70
N PRO A 28 14.87 -1.59 -11.65
CA PRO A 28 14.55 -0.18 -11.78
C PRO A 28 13.09 0.08 -12.20
N LEU A 29 12.50 -0.84 -12.97
CA LEU A 29 11.14 -0.67 -13.49
C LEU A 29 10.11 -1.02 -12.41
N VAL A 30 10.36 -2.03 -11.58
CA VAL A 30 9.41 -2.43 -10.52
C VAL A 30 9.74 -1.78 -9.19
N VAL A 31 10.88 -2.15 -8.59
CA VAL A 31 11.27 -1.67 -7.25
C VAL A 31 11.60 -0.17 -7.31
N GLY A 32 12.31 0.27 -8.35
CA GLY A 32 12.64 1.69 -8.54
C GLY A 32 11.39 2.58 -8.67
N GLU A 33 10.37 2.16 -9.42
CA GLU A 33 9.11 2.91 -9.52
C GLU A 33 8.31 2.93 -8.22
N ILE A 34 8.35 1.86 -7.42
CA ILE A 34 7.73 1.87 -6.08
C ILE A 34 8.44 2.89 -5.18
N GLN A 35 9.77 2.93 -5.19
CA GLN A 35 10.52 3.93 -4.43
C GLN A 35 10.16 5.35 -4.85
N LYS A 36 10.19 5.64 -6.16
CA LYS A 36 9.80 6.96 -6.69
C LYS A 36 8.39 7.35 -6.27
N ASN A 37 7.46 6.39 -6.28
CA ASN A 37 6.08 6.62 -5.88
C ASN A 37 5.97 6.96 -4.39
N LEU A 38 6.65 6.21 -3.53
CA LEU A 38 6.71 6.47 -2.09
C LEU A 38 7.34 7.85 -1.81
N ASP A 39 8.48 8.15 -2.42
CA ASP A 39 9.18 9.42 -2.23
C ASP A 39 8.35 10.62 -2.70
N TYR A 40 7.70 10.49 -3.87
CA TYR A 40 6.81 11.50 -4.41
C TYR A 40 5.68 11.83 -3.42
N LYS A 41 5.01 10.80 -2.91
CA LYS A 41 3.88 10.95 -1.99
C LYS A 41 4.30 11.49 -0.62
N LEU A 42 5.43 11.02 -0.08
CA LEU A 42 5.98 11.53 1.18
C LEU A 42 6.46 12.98 1.05
N ALA A 43 7.08 13.34 -0.07
CA ALA A 43 7.51 14.71 -0.34
C ALA A 43 6.30 15.66 -0.43
N TYR A 44 5.24 15.24 -1.13
CA TYR A 44 3.98 16.00 -1.18
C TYR A 44 3.34 16.12 0.21
N ALA A 45 3.24 15.03 0.97
CA ALA A 45 2.65 15.01 2.30
C ALA A 45 3.34 15.96 3.30
N ARG A 46 4.67 16.07 3.23
CA ARG A 46 5.48 16.97 4.07
C ARG A 46 5.23 18.45 3.79
N GLN A 47 4.69 18.79 2.61
CA GLN A 47 4.37 20.17 2.23
C GLN A 47 2.95 20.58 2.67
N LEU A 48 2.11 19.63 3.04
CA LEU A 48 0.73 19.89 3.43
C LEU A 48 0.63 20.35 4.89
N ALA A 49 -0.13 21.42 5.11
CA ALA A 49 -0.52 21.82 6.46
C ALA A 49 -1.48 20.81 7.09
N SER A 50 -1.34 20.59 8.39
CA SER A 50 -2.31 19.83 9.19
C SER A 50 -3.44 20.74 9.69
N PRO A 51 -4.69 20.24 9.84
CA PRO A 51 -5.10 18.84 9.64
C PRO A 51 -5.24 18.48 8.15
N LYS A 52 -4.68 17.33 7.75
CA LYS A 52 -4.80 16.77 6.40
C LYS A 52 -5.42 15.37 6.40
N ILE A 53 -5.94 14.97 5.24
CA ILE A 53 -6.46 13.64 4.97
C ILE A 53 -5.36 12.81 4.31
N VAL A 54 -5.17 11.58 4.79
CA VAL A 54 -4.21 10.61 4.24
C VAL A 54 -4.96 9.33 3.88
N VAL A 55 -5.08 9.02 2.59
CA VAL A 55 -5.68 7.75 2.14
C VAL A 55 -4.60 6.67 2.14
N LEU A 56 -4.62 5.75 3.11
CA LEU A 56 -3.60 4.72 3.30
C LEU A 56 -4.21 3.31 3.19
N ALA A 57 -4.01 2.68 2.04
CA ALA A 57 -4.38 1.30 1.78
C ALA A 57 -3.42 0.65 0.76
N GLY A 58 -3.81 -0.53 0.26
CA GLY A 58 -3.17 -1.18 -0.87
C GLY A 58 -3.49 -0.52 -2.21
N SER A 59 -3.43 -1.31 -3.27
CA SER A 59 -3.67 -0.80 -4.62
C SER A 59 -5.09 -0.27 -4.83
N ASN A 60 -6.09 -0.80 -4.11
CA ASN A 60 -7.44 -0.24 -4.09
C ASN A 60 -7.46 1.25 -3.68
N GLY A 61 -6.67 1.65 -2.67
CA GLY A 61 -6.59 3.03 -2.22
C GLY A 61 -6.05 3.96 -3.31
N ARG A 62 -5.03 3.47 -4.04
CA ARG A 62 -4.37 4.19 -5.13
C ARG A 62 -5.27 4.42 -6.34
N TYR A 63 -6.05 3.41 -6.73
CA TYR A 63 -6.90 3.46 -7.93
C TYR A 63 -8.32 3.95 -7.66
N SER A 64 -8.84 3.76 -6.45
CA SER A 64 -10.27 3.99 -6.17
C SER A 64 -10.57 5.28 -5.43
N HIS A 65 -9.55 6.09 -5.09
CA HIS A 65 -9.72 7.37 -4.39
C HIS A 65 -9.10 8.52 -5.15
N ARG A 66 -9.73 9.70 -5.04
CA ARG A 66 -9.29 10.97 -5.61
C ARG A 66 -9.24 12.03 -4.51
N CYS A 67 -8.03 12.40 -4.12
CA CYS A 67 -7.79 13.41 -3.10
C CYS A 67 -8.28 14.81 -3.49
N GLU A 68 -8.28 15.18 -4.77
CA GLU A 68 -8.88 16.44 -5.22
C GLU A 68 -10.37 16.54 -4.82
N VAL A 69 -11.12 15.45 -5.00
CA VAL A 69 -12.54 15.36 -4.62
C VAL A 69 -12.69 15.43 -3.09
N LEU A 70 -11.85 14.71 -2.35
CA LEU A 70 -11.86 14.74 -0.89
C LEU A 70 -11.55 16.14 -0.35
N THR A 71 -10.56 16.83 -0.93
CA THR A 71 -10.18 18.19 -0.54
C THR A 71 -11.30 19.18 -0.81
N ALA A 72 -11.90 19.15 -1.99
CA ALA A 72 -12.99 20.06 -2.34
C ALA A 72 -14.21 19.88 -1.42
N ALA A 73 -14.51 18.64 -1.02
CA ALA A 73 -15.69 18.33 -0.22
C ALA A 73 -15.49 18.53 1.30
N LEU A 74 -14.26 18.39 1.81
CA LEU A 74 -13.96 18.41 3.24
C LEU A 74 -13.18 19.64 3.70
N ASP A 75 -12.77 20.51 2.77
CA ASP A 75 -11.94 21.69 3.04
C ASP A 75 -10.67 21.34 3.84
N LYS A 76 -10.02 20.23 3.43
CA LYS A 76 -8.77 19.74 4.03
C LYS A 76 -7.79 19.30 2.95
N PRO A 77 -6.50 19.61 3.07
CA PRO A 77 -5.49 19.04 2.19
C PRO A 77 -5.55 17.52 2.21
N CYS A 78 -5.36 16.87 1.07
CA CYS A 78 -5.39 15.41 0.96
C CYS A 78 -4.16 14.89 0.22
N VAL A 79 -3.59 13.80 0.73
CA VAL A 79 -2.56 13.00 0.06
C VAL A 79 -2.99 11.54 0.02
N ASN A 80 -2.81 10.90 -1.13
CA ASN A 80 -3.03 9.47 -1.25
C ASN A 80 -1.71 8.75 -0.94
N ALA A 81 -1.64 8.16 0.24
CA ALA A 81 -0.50 7.38 0.73
C ALA A 81 -0.47 5.94 0.20
N SER A 82 -1.51 5.52 -0.51
CA SER A 82 -1.70 4.12 -0.88
C SER A 82 -0.70 3.70 -1.95
N ILE A 83 -0.03 2.57 -1.71
CA ILE A 83 0.91 1.95 -2.64
C ILE A 83 0.31 0.63 -3.14
N GLY A 84 0.82 0.10 -4.24
CA GLY A 84 0.36 -1.16 -4.80
C GLY A 84 1.10 -2.40 -4.30
N VAL A 85 0.83 -3.48 -5.02
CA VAL A 85 1.27 -4.87 -4.85
C VAL A 85 2.65 -5.04 -4.21
N GLY A 86 2.71 -5.99 -3.27
CA GLY A 86 3.96 -6.57 -2.79
C GLY A 86 4.68 -5.73 -1.75
N ILE A 87 4.05 -4.73 -1.16
CA ILE A 87 4.59 -3.96 -0.04
C ILE A 87 3.85 -4.31 1.25
N GLY A 88 4.61 -4.66 2.29
CA GLY A 88 4.07 -4.96 3.62
C GLY A 88 3.39 -3.74 4.27
N LEU A 89 2.26 -3.98 4.95
CA LEU A 89 1.53 -2.92 5.65
C LEU A 89 2.37 -2.33 6.79
N ASP A 90 3.13 -3.17 7.50
CA ASP A 90 4.10 -2.76 8.53
C ASP A 90 5.06 -1.68 8.02
N PHE A 91 5.67 -1.93 6.86
CA PHE A 91 6.57 -1.00 6.22
C PHE A 91 5.86 0.31 5.87
N LEU A 92 4.69 0.26 5.23
CA LEU A 92 3.94 1.46 4.87
C LEU A 92 3.59 2.31 6.10
N LEU A 93 3.09 1.69 7.17
CA LEU A 93 2.76 2.38 8.40
C LEU A 93 3.98 3.06 9.02
N ASP A 94 5.14 2.40 9.00
CA ASP A 94 6.41 2.98 9.46
C ASP A 94 6.87 4.17 8.63
N GLN A 95 6.72 4.12 7.30
CA GLN A 95 7.11 5.23 6.42
C GLN A 95 6.22 6.45 6.60
N TRP A 96 4.92 6.25 6.84
CA TRP A 96 3.94 7.33 6.93
C TRP A 96 3.81 7.92 8.33
N ARG A 97 4.05 7.16 9.39
CA ARG A 97 3.94 7.64 10.78
C ARG A 97 4.68 8.97 11.04
N PRO A 98 5.93 9.20 10.58
CA PRO A 98 6.66 10.43 10.86
C PRO A 98 6.07 11.70 10.24
N VAL A 99 5.19 11.59 9.24
CA VAL A 99 4.58 12.75 8.56
C VAL A 99 3.14 13.03 9.03
N LEU A 100 2.58 12.16 9.88
CA LEU A 100 1.28 12.35 10.52
C LEU A 100 1.42 13.28 11.72
N GLN A 101 0.51 14.23 11.84
CA GLN A 101 0.47 15.20 12.93
C GLN A 101 -0.90 15.23 13.59
N ARG A 102 -0.96 15.83 14.78
CA ARG A 102 -2.21 16.02 15.53
C ARG A 102 -3.28 16.67 14.63
N GLY A 103 -4.47 16.08 14.64
CA GLY A 103 -5.62 16.51 13.84
C GLY A 103 -5.70 15.89 12.45
N ASP A 104 -4.65 15.20 11.98
CA ASP A 104 -4.71 14.48 10.71
C ASP A 104 -5.73 13.33 10.76
N ILE A 105 -6.31 13.03 9.60
CA ILE A 105 -7.27 11.96 9.39
C ILE A 105 -6.66 10.93 8.44
N VAL A 106 -6.50 9.70 8.88
CA VAL A 106 -6.03 8.59 8.02
C VAL A 106 -7.22 7.73 7.62
N TYR A 107 -7.61 7.75 6.35
CA TYR A 107 -8.64 6.87 5.82
C TYR A 107 -8.01 5.56 5.32
N MET A 108 -8.40 4.43 5.92
CA MET A 108 -7.77 3.11 5.70
C MET A 108 -8.76 2.06 5.15
N PRO A 109 -9.11 2.11 3.86
CA PRO A 109 -9.93 1.09 3.22
C PRO A 109 -9.09 -0.12 2.80
N LEU A 110 -8.50 -0.86 3.75
CA LEU A 110 -7.62 -2.01 3.44
C LEU A 110 -8.36 -3.10 2.66
N GLU A 111 -7.66 -3.75 1.72
CA GLU A 111 -8.17 -4.92 0.98
C GLU A 111 -8.38 -6.10 1.96
N TYR A 112 -9.42 -6.91 1.74
CA TYR A 112 -9.77 -8.00 2.69
C TYR A 112 -8.64 -9.00 2.91
N GLY A 113 -7.88 -9.34 1.87
CA GLY A 113 -6.68 -10.18 1.97
C GLY A 113 -5.63 -9.65 2.94
N GLN A 114 -5.47 -8.32 3.03
CA GLN A 114 -4.45 -7.72 3.86
C GLN A 114 -4.66 -8.04 5.34
N TYR A 115 -5.90 -8.11 5.84
CA TYR A 115 -6.19 -8.47 7.23
C TYR A 115 -5.75 -9.90 7.61
N ARG A 116 -5.41 -10.74 6.64
CA ARG A 116 -5.04 -12.15 6.85
C ARG A 116 -3.54 -12.40 6.76
N PHE A 117 -2.73 -11.40 6.38
CA PHE A 117 -1.30 -11.62 6.23
C PHE A 117 -0.63 -11.94 7.56
N THR A 118 0.23 -12.94 7.49
CA THR A 118 1.21 -13.31 8.50
C THR A 118 2.38 -12.34 8.49
N LYS A 119 3.19 -12.36 9.55
CA LYS A 119 4.43 -11.61 9.66
C LYS A 119 5.39 -11.98 8.53
N ALA A 120 5.46 -13.26 8.15
CA ALA A 120 6.31 -13.72 7.05
C ALA A 120 5.89 -13.11 5.71
N GLU A 121 4.59 -13.07 5.41
CA GLU A 121 4.06 -12.46 4.19
C GLU A 121 4.27 -10.94 4.17
N MET A 122 3.97 -10.25 5.28
CA MET A 122 4.26 -8.82 5.41
C MET A 122 5.74 -8.52 5.27
N HIS A 123 6.63 -9.42 5.67
CA HIS A 123 8.08 -9.24 5.63
C HIS A 123 8.76 -9.74 4.36
N GLY A 124 8.04 -10.47 3.50
CA GLY A 124 8.58 -11.15 2.31
C GLY A 124 8.41 -10.39 1.00
N GLY A 125 7.89 -9.15 1.04
CA GLY A 125 7.57 -8.38 -0.15
C GLY A 125 8.74 -7.62 -0.79
N LEU A 126 8.41 -6.88 -1.84
CA LEU A 126 9.33 -6.04 -2.62
C LEU A 126 9.97 -4.92 -1.79
N GLN A 127 9.41 -4.57 -0.63
CA GLN A 127 10.02 -3.61 0.28
C GLN A 127 11.40 -4.02 0.79
N ASN A 128 11.72 -5.32 0.80
CA ASN A 128 13.06 -5.77 1.17
C ASN A 128 14.13 -5.22 0.22
N ALA A 129 13.84 -5.22 -1.08
CA ALA A 129 14.72 -4.62 -2.07
C ALA A 129 14.75 -3.08 -1.94
N LEU A 130 13.63 -2.43 -1.60
CA LEU A 130 13.60 -0.99 -1.29
C LEU A 130 14.52 -0.65 -0.12
N MET A 131 14.42 -1.42 0.97
CA MET A 131 15.24 -1.28 2.17
C MET A 131 16.74 -1.35 1.87
N VAL A 132 17.15 -2.31 1.07
CA VAL A 132 18.58 -2.50 0.76
C VAL A 132 19.11 -1.45 -0.22
N HIS A 133 18.34 -1.08 -1.24
CA HIS A 133 18.83 -0.18 -2.28
C HIS A 133 18.61 1.31 -1.99
N SER A 134 17.48 1.65 -1.35
CA SER A 134 16.99 3.04 -1.29
C SER A 134 16.66 3.53 0.11
N GLN A 135 16.42 2.63 1.07
CA GLN A 135 15.95 2.95 2.42
C GLN A 135 16.91 2.38 3.49
N ARG A 136 18.21 2.63 3.31
CA ARG A 136 19.27 2.03 4.14
C ARG A 136 19.19 2.44 5.60
N ASP A 137 18.90 3.71 5.88
CA ASP A 137 18.79 4.20 7.26
C ASP A 137 17.63 3.51 7.99
N TYR A 138 16.50 3.30 7.30
CA TYR A 138 15.39 2.52 7.83
C TYR A 138 15.81 1.06 8.05
N LEU A 139 16.46 0.42 7.08
CA LEU A 139 16.95 -0.96 7.21
C LEU A 139 17.85 -1.13 8.45
N LEU A 140 18.80 -0.23 8.65
CA LEU A 140 19.75 -0.25 9.77
C LEU A 140 19.09 0.05 11.12
N SER A 141 17.88 0.62 11.12
CA SER A 141 17.08 0.80 12.34
C SER A 141 16.33 -0.46 12.78
N LEU A 142 16.24 -1.48 11.92
CA LEU A 142 15.51 -2.72 12.20
C LEU A 142 16.38 -3.74 12.95
N ASP A 143 15.71 -4.76 13.52
CA ASP A 143 16.40 -5.87 14.15
C ASP A 143 17.19 -6.73 13.13
N ALA A 144 18.14 -7.53 13.65
CA ALA A 144 18.98 -8.37 12.83
C ALA A 144 18.19 -9.41 12.00
N GLN A 145 17.02 -9.86 12.48
CA GLN A 145 16.16 -10.78 11.75
C GLN A 145 15.54 -10.09 10.51
N ARG A 146 15.11 -8.83 10.63
CA ARG A 146 14.63 -8.05 9.48
C ARG A 146 15.74 -7.71 8.51
N ILE A 147 16.92 -7.33 9.00
CA ILE A 147 18.07 -7.04 8.13
C ILE A 147 18.46 -8.28 7.32
N SER A 148 18.58 -9.43 8.00
CA SER A 148 18.87 -10.71 7.32
C SER A 148 17.77 -11.14 6.37
N ALA A 149 16.49 -10.97 6.73
CA ALA A 149 15.38 -11.25 5.82
C ALA A 149 15.41 -10.35 4.57
N ALA A 150 15.81 -9.08 4.72
CA ALA A 150 15.90 -8.15 3.60
C ALA A 150 16.98 -8.60 2.60
N TYR A 151 18.19 -8.90 3.06
CA TYR A 151 19.24 -9.44 2.21
C TYR A 151 18.93 -10.87 1.72
N GLY A 152 18.23 -11.67 2.50
CA GLY A 152 17.78 -13.00 2.12
C GLY A 152 16.71 -13.02 1.02
N SER A 153 16.11 -11.87 0.69
CA SER A 153 15.14 -11.76 -0.40
C SER A 153 15.76 -11.72 -1.80
N PHE A 154 17.09 -11.57 -1.90
CA PHE A 154 17.79 -11.62 -3.17
C PHE A 154 18.12 -13.05 -3.55
N ASP A 155 17.54 -13.50 -4.65
CA ASP A 155 17.70 -14.84 -5.19
C ASP A 155 18.01 -14.83 -6.70
N LEU A 156 18.11 -16.01 -7.30
CA LEU A 156 18.37 -16.14 -8.74
C LEU A 156 17.24 -15.52 -9.60
N PRO A 157 15.94 -15.73 -9.30
CA PRO A 157 14.86 -14.97 -9.92
C PRO A 157 15.06 -13.45 -9.86
N PHE A 158 15.40 -12.89 -8.70
CA PHE A 158 15.66 -11.46 -8.56
C PHE A 158 16.81 -11.01 -9.46
N LEU A 159 17.91 -11.77 -9.51
CA LEU A 159 19.06 -11.48 -10.38
C LEU A 159 18.65 -11.44 -11.86
N ILE A 160 17.93 -12.46 -12.33
CA ILE A 160 17.48 -12.56 -13.72
C ILE A 160 16.54 -11.40 -14.06
N HIS A 161 15.54 -11.15 -13.20
CA HIS A 161 14.56 -10.09 -13.41
C HIS A 161 15.22 -8.70 -13.34
N GLY A 162 16.18 -8.51 -12.44
CA GLY A 162 16.97 -7.29 -12.31
C GLY A 162 17.76 -6.98 -13.58
N LEU A 163 18.53 -7.95 -14.09
CA LEU A 163 19.28 -7.78 -15.33
C LEU A 163 18.36 -7.50 -16.53
N ALA A 164 17.23 -8.20 -16.62
CA ALA A 164 16.23 -7.95 -17.66
C ALA A 164 15.64 -6.54 -17.56
N GLU A 165 15.22 -6.11 -16.37
CA GLU A 165 14.67 -4.77 -16.16
C GLU A 165 15.71 -3.67 -16.43
N MET A 166 16.97 -3.84 -16.01
CA MET A 166 18.06 -2.90 -16.30
C MET A 166 18.30 -2.78 -17.82
N ALA A 167 18.24 -3.89 -18.55
CA ALA A 167 18.38 -3.90 -20.01
C ALA A 167 17.18 -3.28 -20.74
N LEU A 168 15.97 -3.36 -20.17
CA LEU A 168 14.78 -2.70 -20.70
C LEU A 168 14.77 -1.20 -20.38
N ASP A 169 15.14 -0.82 -19.16
CA ASP A 169 15.22 0.57 -18.70
C ASP A 169 16.27 1.37 -19.49
N SER A 170 17.45 0.77 -19.75
CA SER A 170 18.48 1.39 -20.61
C SER A 170 18.04 1.60 -22.06
N ARG A 171 16.99 0.89 -22.52
CA ARG A 171 16.33 1.09 -23.82
C ARG A 171 15.11 2.01 -23.75
N GLY A 172 14.85 2.64 -22.61
CA GLY A 172 13.75 3.59 -22.42
C GLY A 172 12.38 2.94 -22.24
N PHE A 173 12.31 1.64 -21.91
CA PHE A 173 11.03 1.00 -21.62
C PHE A 173 10.36 1.66 -20.41
N ARG A 174 9.07 1.97 -20.53
CA ARG A 174 8.26 2.55 -19.45
C ARG A 174 7.14 1.60 -19.06
N ARG A 175 6.90 1.47 -17.77
CA ARG A 175 5.73 0.73 -17.27
C ARG A 175 4.46 1.52 -17.50
N ARG A 176 3.36 0.79 -17.69
CA ARG A 176 2.01 1.34 -17.82
C ARG A 176 1.60 2.18 -16.61
N SER A 177 1.82 1.65 -15.40
CA SER A 177 1.63 2.39 -14.16
C SER A 177 3.00 2.80 -13.63
N SER A 178 3.17 4.10 -13.39
CA SER A 178 4.41 4.72 -12.94
C SER A 178 4.09 5.97 -12.12
N THR A 179 5.12 6.71 -11.70
CA THR A 179 4.90 8.04 -11.14
C THR A 179 4.27 9.04 -12.13
N ALA A 180 4.41 8.81 -13.44
CA ALA A 180 3.84 9.68 -14.47
C ALA A 180 2.31 9.56 -14.60
N SER A 181 1.72 8.49 -14.06
CA SER A 181 0.27 8.28 -14.04
C SER A 181 -0.36 8.73 -12.71
N LEU A 182 0.35 9.52 -11.90
CA LEU A 182 -0.19 10.09 -10.67
C LEU A 182 -0.63 11.53 -10.86
N THR A 183 -1.68 11.91 -10.13
CA THR A 183 -1.98 13.31 -9.82
C THR A 183 -0.94 13.90 -8.86
N PRO A 184 -0.90 15.24 -8.70
CA PRO A 184 -0.12 15.91 -7.64
C PRO A 184 -0.29 15.29 -6.25
N GLN A 185 -1.50 14.85 -5.90
CA GLN A 185 -1.84 14.27 -4.61
C GLN A 185 -1.45 12.79 -4.46
N GLY A 186 -0.98 12.14 -5.54
CA GLY A 186 -0.55 10.75 -5.54
C GLY A 186 -1.64 9.72 -5.89
N ASP A 187 -2.82 10.15 -6.31
CA ASP A 187 -3.86 9.24 -6.83
C ASP A 187 -3.50 8.78 -8.25
N GLU A 188 -3.86 7.54 -8.63
CA GLU A 188 -3.73 7.11 -10.03
C GLU A 188 -4.66 7.92 -10.94
N GLN A 189 -4.25 8.19 -12.18
CA GLN A 189 -5.05 8.78 -13.25
C GLN A 189 -4.74 8.11 -14.60
N GLY A 190 -5.55 8.37 -15.63
CA GLY A 190 -5.47 7.76 -16.97
C GLY A 190 -6.04 6.34 -17.05
N HIS A 191 -6.75 5.86 -16.04
CA HIS A 191 -7.30 4.50 -15.98
C HIS A 191 -8.80 4.50 -16.33
N THR A 192 -9.12 4.91 -17.56
CA THR A 192 -10.52 5.05 -18.03
C THR A 192 -11.18 3.70 -18.30
N ALA A 193 -12.51 3.69 -18.39
CA ALA A 193 -13.28 2.51 -18.75
C ALA A 193 -12.90 1.95 -20.14
N GLU A 194 -12.59 2.83 -21.09
CA GLU A 194 -12.14 2.46 -22.44
C GLU A 194 -10.81 1.71 -22.40
N LEU A 195 -9.84 2.21 -21.63
CA LEU A 195 -8.55 1.56 -21.42
C LEU A 195 -8.67 0.28 -20.57
N GLY A 196 -9.76 0.13 -19.82
CA GLY A 196 -10.12 -1.08 -19.09
C GLY A 196 -10.70 -2.21 -19.95
N ARG A 197 -11.20 -1.91 -21.16
CA ARG A 197 -11.88 -2.90 -22.04
C ARG A 197 -11.08 -4.19 -22.27
N PRO A 198 -9.74 -4.16 -22.49
CA PRO A 198 -8.96 -5.38 -22.67
C PRO A 198 -8.97 -6.34 -21.46
N TYR A 199 -9.26 -5.83 -20.26
CA TYR A 199 -9.23 -6.62 -19.02
C TYR A 199 -10.57 -7.24 -18.66
N VAL A 200 -11.68 -6.84 -19.31
CA VAL A 200 -13.04 -7.28 -18.96
C VAL A 200 -13.18 -8.80 -18.91
N THR A 201 -12.60 -9.52 -19.89
CA THR A 201 -12.64 -10.98 -19.91
C THR A 201 -11.86 -11.58 -18.73
N ALA A 202 -10.68 -11.05 -18.42
CA ALA A 202 -9.89 -11.49 -17.28
C ALA A 202 -10.63 -11.21 -15.96
N LEU A 203 -11.18 -10.00 -15.79
CA LEU A 203 -11.97 -9.60 -14.63
C LEU A 203 -13.16 -10.53 -14.36
N ARG A 204 -13.88 -10.95 -15.41
CA ARG A 204 -14.98 -11.92 -15.28
C ARG A 204 -14.53 -13.31 -14.84
N ALA A 205 -13.30 -13.68 -15.15
CA ALA A 205 -12.72 -14.96 -14.77
C ALA A 205 -12.04 -14.93 -13.38
N LEU A 206 -11.77 -13.75 -12.84
CA LEU A 206 -11.17 -13.61 -11.50
C LEU A 206 -12.18 -14.03 -10.43
N GLN A 207 -11.72 -14.85 -9.50
CA GLN A 207 -12.43 -15.12 -8.27
C GLN A 207 -12.13 -13.99 -7.28
N ALA A 208 -13.18 -13.38 -6.73
CA ALA A 208 -13.02 -12.41 -5.67
C ALA A 208 -12.39 -13.08 -4.43
N GLU A 209 -11.50 -12.35 -3.76
CA GLU A 209 -10.98 -12.80 -2.47
C GLU A 209 -12.11 -12.91 -1.44
N SER A 210 -11.90 -13.80 -0.46
CA SER A 210 -12.79 -13.87 0.69
C SER A 210 -12.80 -12.54 1.43
N SER A 211 -14.00 -12.02 1.70
CA SER A 211 -14.24 -10.87 2.56
C SER A 211 -14.10 -11.19 4.06
N LEU A 212 -13.84 -12.47 4.41
CA LEU A 212 -13.73 -12.92 5.78
C LEU A 212 -12.55 -12.26 6.49
N VAL A 213 -12.84 -11.55 7.57
CA VAL A 213 -11.83 -10.92 8.42
C VAL A 213 -11.58 -11.81 9.65
N PRO A 214 -10.34 -12.24 9.91
CA PRO A 214 -10.04 -13.09 11.05
C PRO A 214 -10.14 -12.31 12.36
N GLU A 215 -10.30 -13.02 13.48
CA GLU A 215 -10.20 -12.42 14.82
C GLU A 215 -8.80 -11.95 15.17
N ARG A 216 -7.81 -12.72 14.72
CA ARG A 216 -6.42 -12.52 15.01
C ARG A 216 -5.62 -12.83 13.76
N SER A 217 -4.64 -11.98 13.50
CA SER A 217 -3.59 -12.16 12.51
C SER A 217 -2.43 -11.26 12.91
N ASP A 218 -1.25 -11.51 12.38
CA ASP A 218 -0.10 -10.63 12.60
C ASP A 218 -0.39 -9.22 12.07
N THR A 219 -1.15 -9.10 10.97
CA THR A 219 -1.62 -7.80 10.46
C THR A 219 -2.51 -7.08 11.46
N ILE A 220 -3.46 -7.77 12.11
CA ILE A 220 -4.31 -7.15 13.13
C ILE A 220 -3.46 -6.65 14.31
N THR A 221 -2.43 -7.41 14.71
CA THR A 221 -1.48 -6.96 15.75
C THR A 221 -0.75 -5.68 15.35
N VAL A 222 -0.22 -5.62 14.12
CA VAL A 222 0.44 -4.42 13.58
C VAL A 222 -0.53 -3.23 13.51
N LEU A 223 -1.75 -3.47 13.03
CA LEU A 223 -2.77 -2.44 12.90
C LEU A 223 -3.19 -1.88 14.26
N VAL A 224 -3.46 -2.73 15.26
CA VAL A 224 -3.79 -2.30 16.63
C VAL A 224 -2.68 -1.42 17.22
N ALA A 225 -1.41 -1.81 17.06
CA ALA A 225 -0.29 -1.01 17.52
C ALA A 225 -0.24 0.37 16.84
N PHE A 226 -0.48 0.42 15.53
CA PHE A 226 -0.59 1.69 14.80
C PHE A 226 -1.77 2.54 15.26
N LEU A 227 -2.95 1.96 15.46
CA LEU A 227 -4.14 2.67 15.96
C LEU A 227 -3.86 3.30 17.33
N GLN A 228 -3.21 2.57 18.24
CA GLN A 228 -2.83 3.10 19.55
C GLN A 228 -1.84 4.27 19.42
N GLN A 229 -0.81 4.14 18.58
CA GLN A 229 0.15 5.21 18.32
C GLN A 229 -0.51 6.45 17.71
N ALA A 230 -1.39 6.26 16.72
CA ALA A 230 -2.15 7.34 16.08
C ALA A 230 -3.01 8.09 17.10
N ARG A 231 -3.72 7.36 17.96
CA ARG A 231 -4.53 7.96 19.04
C ARG A 231 -3.67 8.81 19.98
N HIS A 232 -2.50 8.32 20.41
CA HIS A 232 -1.59 9.08 21.26
C HIS A 232 -1.04 10.34 20.56
N ALA A 233 -0.79 10.27 19.25
CA ALA A 233 -0.39 11.42 18.45
C ALA A 233 -1.53 12.43 18.19
N GLY A 234 -2.77 12.06 18.52
CA GLY A 234 -3.97 12.85 18.22
C GLY A 234 -4.34 12.81 16.73
N VAL A 235 -4.00 11.72 16.05
CA VAL A 235 -4.41 11.41 14.68
C VAL A 235 -5.66 10.53 14.73
N THR A 236 -6.68 10.87 13.95
CA THR A 236 -7.90 10.05 13.82
C THR A 236 -7.73 9.09 12.65
N VAL A 237 -7.82 7.80 12.92
CA VAL A 237 -7.90 6.79 11.86
C VAL A 237 -9.37 6.50 11.58
N VAL A 238 -9.72 6.38 10.32
CA VAL A 238 -11.05 5.98 9.87
C VAL A 238 -10.89 4.76 8.99
N GLY A 239 -11.26 3.59 9.50
CA GLY A 239 -11.31 2.38 8.69
C GLY A 239 -12.41 2.48 7.63
N GLY A 240 -12.25 1.75 6.54
CA GLY A 240 -13.25 1.67 5.47
C GLY A 240 -13.29 0.29 4.83
N LEU A 241 -14.31 0.08 3.99
CA LEU A 241 -14.39 -1.11 3.15
C LEU A 241 -13.69 -0.87 1.80
N PRO A 242 -12.91 -1.83 1.28
CA PRO A 242 -12.30 -1.71 -0.02
C PRO A 242 -13.37 -1.76 -1.13
N SER A 243 -13.07 -1.15 -2.28
CA SER A 243 -13.91 -1.21 -3.47
C SER A 243 -13.92 -2.62 -4.04
N VAL A 244 -15.08 -3.27 -4.18
CA VAL A 244 -15.20 -4.63 -4.74
C VAL A 244 -16.43 -4.77 -5.66
N PRO A 245 -16.49 -5.79 -6.54
CA PRO A 245 -17.68 -6.03 -7.34
C PRO A 245 -18.92 -6.25 -6.47
N ASP A 246 -20.09 -5.88 -6.99
CA ASP A 246 -21.40 -6.13 -6.35
C ASP A 246 -21.75 -7.61 -6.18
N SER A 247 -21.13 -8.48 -6.98
CA SER A 247 -21.17 -9.93 -6.83
C SER A 247 -20.42 -10.44 -5.59
N VAL A 248 -19.56 -9.64 -4.98
CA VAL A 248 -18.85 -10.02 -3.74
C VAL A 248 -19.79 -9.89 -2.55
N ALA A 249 -20.03 -11.02 -1.89
CA ALA A 249 -20.74 -11.04 -0.62
C ALA A 249 -19.84 -10.43 0.47
N VAL A 250 -20.32 -9.37 1.11
CA VAL A 250 -19.69 -8.78 2.30
C VAL A 250 -20.61 -9.09 3.47
N ALA A 251 -20.19 -10.00 4.34
CA ALA A 251 -21.02 -10.40 5.47
C ALA A 251 -21.07 -9.29 6.53
N GLN A 252 -22.26 -9.06 7.10
CA GLN A 252 -22.43 -8.06 8.16
C GLN A 252 -21.51 -8.33 9.36
N ALA A 253 -21.26 -9.61 9.67
CA ALA A 253 -20.34 -10.01 10.74
C ALA A 253 -18.90 -9.50 10.53
N ASP A 254 -18.42 -9.48 9.29
CA ASP A 254 -17.08 -8.96 8.95
C ASP A 254 -17.04 -7.43 9.04
N ILE A 255 -18.10 -6.74 8.60
CA ILE A 255 -18.25 -5.29 8.77
C ILE A 255 -18.25 -4.93 10.25
N ASP A 256 -19.02 -5.64 11.07
CA ASP A 256 -19.10 -5.38 12.51
C ASP A 256 -17.78 -5.69 13.22
N ARG A 257 -17.04 -6.71 12.76
CA ARG A 257 -15.71 -7.02 13.25
C ARG A 257 -14.72 -5.91 12.95
N LEU A 258 -14.69 -5.42 11.71
CA LEU A 258 -13.85 -4.28 11.35
C LEU A 258 -14.25 -3.03 12.13
N ARG A 259 -15.55 -2.73 12.24
CA ARG A 259 -16.02 -1.60 13.05
C ARG A 259 -15.50 -1.67 14.48
N ARG A 260 -15.68 -2.80 15.16
CA ARG A 260 -15.17 -3.00 16.53
C ARG A 260 -13.65 -2.81 16.61
N LEU A 261 -12.89 -3.36 15.66
CA LEU A 261 -11.43 -3.22 15.63
C LEU A 261 -10.98 -1.75 15.68
N TYR A 262 -11.60 -0.85 14.91
CA TYR A 262 -11.26 0.57 14.92
C TYR A 262 -11.86 1.28 16.15
N GLU A 263 -13.16 1.09 16.44
CA GLU A 263 -13.86 1.81 17.51
C GLU A 263 -13.34 1.47 18.91
N GLU A 264 -13.03 0.20 19.20
CA GLU A 264 -12.45 -0.22 20.49
C GLU A 264 -11.05 0.38 20.70
N ASN A 265 -10.35 0.77 19.63
CA ASN A 265 -9.06 1.46 19.69
C ASN A 265 -9.19 3.00 19.65
N GLY A 266 -10.41 3.55 19.74
CA GLY A 266 -10.68 4.98 19.82
C GLY A 266 -10.71 5.70 18.47
N HIS A 267 -11.02 4.95 17.41
CA HIS A 267 -11.07 5.43 16.02
C HIS A 267 -12.47 5.27 15.42
N LEU A 268 -12.64 5.61 14.15
CA LEU A 268 -13.94 5.50 13.46
C LEU A 268 -13.90 4.40 12.40
N PHE A 269 -15.08 3.93 11.99
CA PHE A 269 -15.22 3.03 10.85
C PHE A 269 -16.36 3.49 9.94
N LEU A 270 -16.04 3.73 8.67
CA LEU A 270 -16.96 4.24 7.67
C LEU A 270 -17.50 3.11 6.78
N VAL A 271 -18.83 3.03 6.68
CA VAL A 271 -19.53 2.10 5.78
C VAL A 271 -20.45 2.90 4.88
N LEU A 272 -20.22 2.84 3.58
CA LEU A 272 -21.11 3.43 2.58
C LEU A 272 -22.41 2.61 2.48
N PRO A 273 -23.55 3.20 2.05
CA PRO A 273 -24.81 2.47 1.90
C PRO A 273 -24.71 1.24 0.98
N HIS A 274 -23.92 1.33 -0.09
CA HIS A 274 -23.62 0.22 -1.00
C HIS A 274 -22.44 -0.65 -0.56
N GLN A 275 -21.88 -0.42 0.64
CA GLN A 275 -20.74 -1.16 1.21
C GLN A 275 -19.49 -1.16 0.32
N SER A 276 -19.25 -0.06 -0.41
CA SER A 276 -18.16 0.06 -1.38
C SER A 276 -18.23 -0.96 -2.53
N ARG A 277 -19.43 -1.47 -2.83
CA ARG A 277 -19.65 -2.43 -3.93
C ARG A 277 -20.12 -1.79 -5.22
N TYR A 278 -19.57 -2.20 -6.35
CA TYR A 278 -19.82 -1.59 -7.65
C TYR A 278 -20.07 -2.62 -8.76
N PRO A 279 -20.84 -2.29 -9.82
CA PRO A 279 -20.95 -3.15 -10.99
C PRO A 279 -19.58 -3.45 -11.60
N LEU A 280 -19.40 -4.63 -12.20
CA LEU A 280 -18.10 -5.02 -12.79
C LEU A 280 -17.57 -4.01 -13.82
N ALA A 281 -18.45 -3.28 -14.52
CA ALA A 281 -18.08 -2.22 -15.47
C ALA A 281 -17.33 -1.05 -14.82
N CYS A 282 -17.41 -0.89 -13.50
CA CYS A 282 -16.63 0.10 -12.76
C CYS A 282 -15.17 -0.30 -12.57
N PHE A 283 -14.76 -1.53 -12.85
CA PHE A 283 -13.40 -2.00 -12.59
C PHE A 283 -12.49 -1.88 -13.81
N TYR A 284 -11.24 -1.50 -13.57
CA TYR A 284 -10.25 -1.22 -14.60
C TYR A 284 -9.49 -2.47 -15.03
N ASP A 285 -8.66 -3.05 -14.15
CA ASP A 285 -7.82 -4.22 -14.45
C ASP A 285 -7.70 -5.24 -13.30
N THR A 286 -8.20 -4.92 -12.10
CA THR A 286 -8.39 -5.87 -10.99
C THR A 286 -9.78 -5.72 -10.38
N LEU A 287 -10.17 -6.63 -9.50
CA LEU A 287 -11.42 -6.53 -8.73
C LEU A 287 -11.35 -5.51 -7.57
N TYR A 288 -10.27 -4.70 -7.50
CA TYR A 288 -10.09 -3.64 -6.51
C TYR A 288 -9.92 -2.25 -7.13
N HIS A 289 -9.56 -2.18 -8.42
CA HIS A 289 -9.26 -0.92 -9.09
C HIS A 289 -10.50 -0.38 -9.79
N LEU A 290 -11.11 0.67 -9.25
CA LEU A 290 -12.13 1.39 -9.99
C LEU A 290 -11.51 2.09 -11.20
N ASN A 291 -12.28 2.25 -12.28
CA ASN A 291 -11.98 3.18 -13.35
C ASN A 291 -12.22 4.63 -12.88
N GLU A 292 -11.65 5.62 -13.56
CA GLU A 292 -11.69 7.02 -13.10
C GLU A 292 -13.10 7.56 -12.84
N SER A 293 -14.09 7.19 -13.67
CA SER A 293 -15.46 7.67 -13.48
C SER A 293 -16.07 7.16 -12.16
N CYS A 294 -15.84 5.89 -11.84
CA CYS A 294 -16.32 5.29 -10.59
C CYS A 294 -15.44 5.68 -9.40
N GLN A 295 -14.14 5.94 -9.59
CA GLN A 295 -13.21 6.49 -8.59
C GLN A 295 -13.69 7.86 -8.09
N LEU A 296 -14.06 8.76 -9.00
CA LEU A 296 -14.58 10.08 -8.64
C LEU A 296 -15.89 9.98 -7.84
N ALA A 297 -16.83 9.14 -8.32
CA ALA A 297 -18.09 8.90 -7.61
C ALA A 297 -17.88 8.26 -6.24
N HIS A 298 -16.96 7.29 -6.12
CA HIS A 298 -16.59 6.67 -4.84
C HIS A 298 -16.03 7.72 -3.87
N SER A 299 -15.11 8.55 -4.33
CA SER A 299 -14.48 9.59 -3.52
C SER A 299 -15.49 10.61 -3.00
N ALA A 300 -16.46 11.01 -3.83
CA ALA A 300 -17.54 11.91 -3.41
C ALA A 300 -18.44 11.27 -2.35
N ALA A 301 -18.76 9.98 -2.50
CA ALA A 301 -19.54 9.23 -1.52
C ALA A 301 -18.77 9.10 -0.18
N VAL A 302 -17.48 8.77 -0.23
CA VAL A 302 -16.59 8.74 0.95
C VAL A 302 -16.55 10.10 1.64
N ALA A 303 -16.31 11.19 0.90
CA ALA A 303 -16.26 12.53 1.47
C ALA A 303 -17.55 12.91 2.21
N THR A 304 -18.70 12.65 1.58
CA THR A 304 -20.02 12.96 2.16
C THR A 304 -20.22 12.25 3.49
N HIS A 305 -19.87 10.96 3.57
CA HIS A 305 -20.04 10.18 4.79
C HIS A 305 -18.98 10.50 5.84
N LEU A 306 -17.74 10.76 5.42
CA LEU A 306 -16.66 11.16 6.31
C LEU A 306 -16.96 12.50 6.99
N ALA A 307 -17.51 13.47 6.27
CA ALA A 307 -17.98 14.73 6.83
C ALA A 307 -19.04 14.52 7.93
N GLY A 308 -19.95 13.57 7.72
CA GLY A 308 -20.98 13.20 8.70
C GLY A 308 -20.41 12.53 9.95
N SER A 309 -19.41 11.63 9.78
CA SER A 309 -18.80 10.88 10.87
C SER A 309 -17.85 11.70 11.75
N LEU A 310 -17.20 12.72 11.19
CA LEU A 310 -16.25 13.56 11.94
C LEU A 310 -16.95 14.61 12.82
N GLY A 311 -18.28 14.74 12.71
CA GLY A 311 -19.00 15.92 13.18
C GLY A 311 -18.63 17.12 12.31
N LYS A 312 -19.61 17.83 11.75
CA LYS A 312 -19.30 19.17 11.23
C LYS A 312 -18.72 20.00 12.39
N PRO A 313 -17.75 20.89 12.13
CA PRO A 313 -17.21 21.77 13.16
C PRO A 313 -18.32 22.46 13.97
#